data_AF-A0A2V8RBX5-F1
#
_entry.id   AF-A0A2V8RBX5-F1
#
_cell.length_a   1.000
_cell.length_b   1.000
_cell.length_c   1.000
_cell.angle_alpha   90.00
_cell.angle_beta   90.00
_cell.angle_gamma   90.00
#
_symmetry.space_group_name_H-M   'P 1'
#
loop_
_entity.id
_entity.type
_entity.pdbx_description
1 polymer ?
#
loop_
_entity_poly.entity_id
_entity_poly.type
_entity_poly.pdbx_seq_one_letter_code
_entity_poly.pdbx_strand_id
1 'polypeptide(L)'
;MATPTEQPQPPAGEEETFFGGAPARVTIDVGLNRFVWDLRYADATRFPGMILWAGETRGPRIAPGNYQVKLTVDGKSNYQVKLTVDGKTMTESFEVKPDPRLTTTAADYAKQLDLALKIRDKLTETHNAIISIRDVKKQVEDLVKRVAGQPNAKPIADAGSALNKKLTEVEEALYQTKNQSSQDPLNFPIRLNNKLAALAGVVSRSETPPTDQSYAVYDELAAQIDAQLQKLGQVMKTDVPAFNQLVRDANIPAVVVKPQ
;
A
#
# COMPACT_ATOMS: atom_id res chain seq x y z
N MET A 1 -37.45 34.91 22.20
CA MET A 1 -36.13 34.78 21.56
C MET A 1 -35.61 33.41 21.94
N ALA A 2 -35.63 32.45 21.00
CA ALA A 2 -35.09 31.11 21.21
C ALA A 2 -33.88 30.95 20.30
N THR A 3 -32.74 30.63 20.91
CA THR A 3 -31.46 30.37 20.26
C THR A 3 -31.52 29.06 19.44
N PRO A 4 -30.96 29.00 18.22
CA PRO A 4 -30.87 27.75 17.48
C PRO A 4 -29.83 26.82 18.12
N THR A 5 -30.17 25.53 18.19
CA THR A 5 -29.33 24.46 18.72
C THR A 5 -28.18 24.16 17.75
N GLU A 6 -26.95 24.17 18.27
CA GLU A 6 -25.72 23.86 17.57
C GLU A 6 -25.68 22.37 17.17
N GLN A 7 -25.53 22.08 15.88
CA GLN A 7 -25.28 20.72 15.41
C GLN A 7 -23.86 20.28 15.81
N PRO A 8 -23.65 19.03 16.23
CA PRO A 8 -22.33 18.57 16.64
C PRO A 8 -21.39 18.53 15.43
N GLN A 9 -20.26 19.24 15.55
CA GLN A 9 -19.14 19.11 14.61
C GLN A 9 -18.62 17.65 14.61
N PRO A 10 -18.29 17.10 13.43
CA PRO A 10 -17.64 15.80 13.36
C PRO A 10 -16.28 15.86 14.06
N PRO A 11 -15.81 14.73 14.63
CA PRO A 11 -14.57 14.71 15.40
C PRO A 11 -13.38 15.11 14.51
N ALA A 12 -12.60 16.06 15.02
CA ALA A 12 -11.31 16.44 14.44
C ALA A 12 -10.37 15.22 14.48
N GLY A 13 -10.21 14.55 13.34
CA GLY A 13 -9.37 13.36 13.25
C GLY A 13 -9.21 12.75 11.85
N GLU A 14 -9.63 13.43 10.80
CA GLU A 14 -9.26 13.06 9.43
C GLU A 14 -8.19 14.04 8.97
N GLU A 15 -6.92 13.66 9.14
CA GLU A 15 -5.85 14.29 8.38
C GLU A 15 -6.19 14.09 6.90
N GLU A 16 -6.55 15.19 6.22
CA GLU A 16 -6.68 15.23 4.77
C GLU A 16 -5.37 14.74 4.16
N THR A 17 -5.35 13.47 3.79
CA THR A 17 -4.26 12.91 3.00
C THR A 17 -4.40 13.49 1.59
N PHE A 18 -3.52 14.44 1.26
CA PHE A 18 -3.41 15.05 -0.07
C PHE A 18 -3.23 14.04 -1.23
N PHE A 19 -3.04 12.75 -0.92
CA PHE A 19 -2.84 11.66 -1.88
C PHE A 19 -3.56 10.37 -1.42
N GLY A 20 -4.79 10.18 -1.88
CA GLY A 20 -5.52 8.91 -1.85
C GLY A 20 -6.43 8.71 -0.64
N GLY A 21 -7.72 9.07 -0.78
CA GLY A 21 -8.75 8.78 0.21
C GLY A 21 -9.26 7.34 0.13
N ALA A 22 -9.88 6.86 1.22
CA ALA A 22 -10.62 5.60 1.21
C ALA A 22 -11.66 5.59 0.06
N PRO A 23 -11.94 4.43 -0.57
CA PRO A 23 -12.94 4.37 -1.64
C PRO A 23 -14.24 4.99 -1.15
N ALA A 24 -14.76 5.96 -1.89
CA ALA A 24 -15.99 6.65 -1.54
C ALA A 24 -17.09 5.61 -1.25
N ARG A 25 -17.86 5.84 -0.20
CA ARG A 25 -18.97 4.96 0.16
C ARG A 25 -20.27 5.57 -0.34
N VAL A 26 -21.15 4.72 -0.84
CA VAL A 26 -22.53 5.11 -1.09
C VAL A 26 -23.24 5.17 0.26
N THR A 27 -23.82 6.32 0.58
CA THR A 27 -24.67 6.48 1.78
C THR A 27 -25.92 5.61 1.67
N ILE A 28 -26.44 5.17 2.83
CA ILE A 28 -27.66 4.36 2.92
C ILE A 28 -28.85 5.17 3.44
N ASP A 29 -28.74 6.50 3.40
CA ASP A 29 -29.76 7.40 3.90
C ASP A 29 -31.03 7.30 3.04
N VAL A 30 -32.19 7.46 3.68
CA VAL A 30 -33.47 7.51 2.98
C VAL A 30 -33.48 8.74 2.06
N GLY A 31 -33.60 8.51 0.75
CA GLY A 31 -33.65 9.58 -0.25
C GLY A 31 -32.73 9.33 -1.45
N LEU A 32 -32.38 10.42 -2.15
CA LEU A 32 -31.47 10.39 -3.29
C LEU A 32 -30.03 10.30 -2.80
N ASN A 33 -29.37 9.18 -3.08
CA ASN A 33 -27.95 8.98 -2.81
C ASN A 33 -27.15 9.19 -4.11
N ARG A 34 -25.99 9.87 -4.02
CA ARG A 34 -25.10 10.09 -5.17
C ARG A 34 -23.75 9.45 -4.91
N PHE A 35 -23.26 8.74 -5.93
CA PHE A 35 -21.91 8.20 -5.95
C PHE A 35 -21.17 8.68 -7.20
N VAL A 36 -19.95 9.16 -7.02
CA VAL A 36 -19.08 9.58 -8.13
C VAL A 36 -17.86 8.67 -8.12
N TRP A 37 -17.76 7.83 -9.15
CA TRP A 37 -16.57 7.01 -9.38
C TRP A 37 -15.59 7.77 -10.27
N ASP A 38 -14.31 7.71 -9.93
CA ASP A 38 -13.24 8.37 -10.68
C ASP A 38 -12.70 7.52 -11.86
N LEU A 39 -13.38 6.42 -12.17
CA LEU A 39 -13.07 5.46 -13.24
C LEU A 39 -11.70 4.79 -13.08
N ARG A 40 -11.23 4.59 -11.84
CA ARG A 40 -9.93 3.96 -11.57
C ARG A 40 -10.05 2.62 -10.87
N TYR A 41 -9.03 1.79 -11.12
CA TYR A 41 -8.69 0.66 -10.28
C TYR A 41 -8.24 1.16 -8.90
N ALA A 42 -8.29 0.26 -7.91
CA ALA A 42 -7.76 0.55 -6.58
C ALA A 42 -6.28 0.96 -6.64
N ASP A 43 -5.91 1.89 -5.76
CA ASP A 43 -4.54 2.35 -5.59
C ASP A 43 -3.60 1.20 -5.16
N ALA A 44 -2.31 1.39 -5.39
CA ALA A 44 -1.29 0.54 -4.77
C ALA A 44 -1.28 0.75 -3.26
N THR A 45 -0.94 -0.30 -2.49
CA THR A 45 -0.87 -0.22 -1.02
C THR A 45 -0.05 0.98 -0.56
N ARG A 46 -0.50 1.69 0.48
CA ARG A 46 0.27 2.74 1.17
C ARG A 46 0.61 2.30 2.59
N PHE A 47 1.63 2.90 3.18
CA PHE A 47 1.96 2.76 4.60
C PHE A 47 2.13 4.15 5.26
N PRO A 48 1.95 4.27 6.58
CA PRO A 48 2.10 5.53 7.29
C PRO A 48 3.47 6.18 7.08
N GLY A 49 3.49 7.49 6.83
CA GLY A 49 4.72 8.25 6.58
C GLY A 49 5.38 8.00 5.22
N MET A 50 4.68 7.40 4.26
CA MET A 50 5.19 7.24 2.90
C MET A 50 5.35 8.59 2.20
N ILE A 51 6.54 8.85 1.69
CA ILE A 51 6.89 10.03 0.90
C ILE A 51 7.41 9.55 -0.47
N LEU A 52 6.64 9.85 -1.52
CA LEU A 52 7.03 9.67 -2.91
C LEU A 52 7.22 11.06 -3.54
N TRP A 53 8.30 11.22 -4.28
CA TRP A 53 8.67 12.50 -4.89
C TRP A 53 8.31 12.57 -6.37
N ALA A 54 8.64 11.52 -7.12
CA ALA A 54 8.47 11.51 -8.57
C ALA A 54 7.15 10.86 -9.03
N GLY A 55 6.31 10.39 -8.13
CA GLY A 55 5.06 9.71 -8.47
C GLY A 55 4.11 9.52 -7.30
N GLU A 56 2.98 8.87 -7.58
CA GLU A 56 1.93 8.56 -6.63
C GLU A 56 1.55 7.07 -6.68
N THR A 57 0.72 6.62 -5.75
CA THR A 57 0.23 5.23 -5.70
C THR A 57 -1.09 5.04 -6.41
N ARG A 58 -1.57 6.05 -7.14
CA ARG A 58 -2.92 6.08 -7.70
C ARG A 58 -3.12 4.97 -8.73
N GLY A 59 -4.22 4.23 -8.62
CA GLY A 59 -4.55 3.15 -9.54
C GLY A 59 -4.79 3.67 -10.97
N PRO A 60 -4.53 2.86 -12.01
CA PRO A 60 -4.78 3.27 -13.38
C PRO A 60 -6.26 3.50 -13.65
N ARG A 61 -6.57 4.34 -14.64
CA ARG A 61 -7.93 4.44 -15.18
C ARG A 61 -8.30 3.17 -15.94
N ILE A 62 -9.59 2.84 -15.94
CA ILE A 62 -10.11 1.77 -16.80
C ILE A 62 -9.97 2.15 -18.27
N ALA A 63 -9.84 1.15 -19.15
CA ALA A 63 -9.87 1.36 -20.59
C ALA A 63 -11.31 1.70 -21.06
N PRO A 64 -11.50 2.45 -22.15
CA PRO A 64 -12.80 2.56 -22.80
C PRO A 64 -13.42 1.21 -23.13
N GLY A 65 -14.73 1.07 -22.96
CA GLY A 65 -15.43 -0.20 -23.15
C GLY A 65 -16.78 -0.27 -22.44
N ASN A 66 -17.40 -1.45 -22.50
CA ASN A 66 -18.68 -1.73 -21.86
C ASN A 66 -18.47 -2.28 -20.45
N TYR A 67 -19.13 -1.66 -19.47
CA TYR A 67 -19.02 -1.99 -18.06
C TYR A 67 -20.40 -2.19 -17.44
N GLN A 68 -20.40 -2.85 -16.28
CA GLN A 68 -21.58 -3.02 -15.45
C GLN A 68 -21.28 -2.47 -14.05
N VAL A 69 -22.22 -1.70 -13.53
CA VAL A 69 -22.24 -1.34 -12.11
C VAL A 69 -23.21 -2.26 -11.39
N LYS A 70 -22.78 -2.81 -10.25
CA LYS A 70 -23.62 -3.64 -9.38
C LYS A 70 -23.77 -2.95 -8.03
N LEU A 71 -25.00 -2.59 -7.69
CA LEU A 71 -25.37 -2.15 -6.35
C LEU A 71 -25.92 -3.33 -5.57
N THR A 72 -25.35 -3.60 -4.40
CA THR A 72 -25.85 -4.60 -3.45
C THR A 72 -26.20 -3.87 -2.16
N VAL A 73 -27.45 -3.96 -1.73
CA VAL A 73 -27.90 -3.41 -0.45
C VAL A 73 -27.96 -4.56 0.54
N ASP A 74 -27.01 -4.60 1.47
CA ASP A 74 -27.03 -5.50 2.62
C ASP A 74 -27.45 -4.66 3.84
N GLY A 75 -28.54 -5.04 4.52
CA GLY A 75 -29.18 -4.27 5.60
C GLY A 75 -28.33 -4.11 6.87
N LYS A 76 -27.06 -4.51 6.84
CA LYS A 76 -26.14 -4.42 7.98
C LYS A 76 -24.81 -3.78 7.54
N SER A 77 -24.59 -2.58 8.05
CA SER A 77 -23.23 -2.02 8.14
C SER A 77 -22.36 -3.04 8.87
N ASN A 78 -21.31 -3.54 8.21
CA ASN A 78 -19.92 -3.53 8.65
C ASN A 78 -19.07 -4.44 7.74
N TYR A 79 -18.07 -3.82 7.09
CA TYR A 79 -16.84 -4.40 6.53
C TYR A 79 -16.78 -5.87 6.09
N GLN A 80 -16.51 -6.02 4.79
CA GLN A 80 -15.66 -7.06 4.18
C GLN A 80 -16.02 -8.53 4.45
N VAL A 81 -17.22 -8.96 4.10
CA VAL A 81 -17.45 -10.29 3.50
C VAL A 81 -18.63 -10.16 2.56
N LYS A 82 -18.52 -10.70 1.33
CA LYS A 82 -19.69 -10.96 0.48
C LYS A 82 -20.61 -11.93 1.23
N LEU A 83 -21.60 -11.39 1.93
CA LEU A 83 -22.74 -12.15 2.42
C LEU A 83 -23.97 -11.42 1.87
N THR A 84 -24.69 -12.10 1.00
CA THR A 84 -25.98 -11.63 0.51
C THR A 84 -26.98 -11.85 1.64
N VAL A 85 -27.38 -10.79 2.34
CA VAL A 85 -28.53 -10.85 3.25
C VAL A 85 -29.44 -9.66 2.92
N ASP A 86 -30.73 -9.94 2.73
CA ASP A 86 -31.82 -9.08 2.22
C ASP A 86 -31.88 -8.81 0.69
N GLY A 87 -30.94 -9.35 -0.09
CA GLY A 87 -31.18 -9.93 -1.42
C GLY A 87 -31.45 -9.01 -2.62
N LYS A 88 -31.44 -7.67 -2.49
CA LYS A 88 -31.65 -6.78 -3.64
C LYS A 88 -30.33 -6.40 -4.31
N THR A 89 -30.10 -6.99 -5.48
CA THR A 89 -29.03 -6.60 -6.40
C THR A 89 -29.64 -5.82 -7.57
N MET A 90 -29.11 -4.63 -7.83
CA MET A 90 -29.38 -3.87 -9.06
C MET A 90 -28.13 -3.87 -9.93
N THR A 91 -28.31 -4.02 -11.24
CA THR A 91 -27.19 -4.03 -12.19
C THR A 91 -27.58 -3.19 -13.39
N GLU A 92 -26.70 -2.26 -13.75
CA GLU A 92 -26.88 -1.36 -14.89
C GLU A 92 -25.64 -1.41 -15.77
N SER A 93 -25.85 -1.42 -17.08
CA SER A 93 -24.76 -1.36 -18.08
C SER A 93 -24.51 0.07 -18.53
N PHE A 94 -23.25 0.39 -18.78
CA PHE A 94 -22.84 1.67 -19.35
C PHE A 94 -21.59 1.51 -20.21
N GLU A 95 -21.39 2.45 -21.12
CA GLU A 95 -20.22 2.51 -21.98
C GLU A 95 -19.31 3.67 -21.53
N VAL A 96 -18.03 3.38 -21.34
CA VAL A 96 -16.98 4.41 -21.24
C VAL A 96 -16.41 4.63 -22.62
N LYS A 97 -16.62 5.83 -23.16
CA LYS A 97 -16.19 6.20 -24.51
C LYS A 97 -14.74 6.68 -24.52
N PRO A 98 -13.97 6.37 -25.56
CA PRO A 98 -12.65 6.98 -25.77
C PRO A 98 -12.82 8.48 -26.08
N ASP A 99 -11.75 9.27 -25.89
CA ASP A 99 -11.73 10.66 -26.35
C ASP A 99 -11.84 10.69 -27.89
N PRO A 100 -12.89 11.31 -28.46
CA PRO A 100 -13.12 11.31 -29.91
C PRO A 100 -12.06 12.08 -30.70
N ARG A 101 -11.18 12.83 -30.04
CA ARG A 101 -10.07 13.56 -30.67
C ARG A 101 -8.83 12.69 -30.88
N LEU A 102 -8.80 11.51 -30.29
CA LEU A 102 -7.66 10.59 -30.35
C LEU A 102 -7.93 9.45 -31.33
N THR A 103 -6.86 8.94 -31.93
CA THR A 103 -6.88 7.78 -32.83
C THR A 103 -6.47 6.48 -32.11
N THR A 104 -6.40 6.52 -30.78
CA THR A 104 -5.97 5.42 -29.92
C THR A 104 -6.93 4.24 -30.05
N THR A 105 -6.40 3.07 -30.38
CA THR A 105 -7.22 1.87 -30.58
C THR A 105 -7.53 1.20 -29.25
N ALA A 106 -8.57 0.35 -29.23
CA ALA A 106 -8.87 -0.48 -28.05
C ALA A 106 -7.68 -1.35 -27.62
N ALA A 107 -6.87 -1.83 -28.58
CA ALA A 107 -5.67 -2.61 -28.30
C ALA A 107 -4.58 -1.77 -27.61
N ASP A 108 -4.47 -0.49 -27.95
CA ASP A 108 -3.50 0.42 -27.33
C ASP A 108 -3.89 0.77 -25.90
N TYR A 109 -5.18 1.02 -25.65
CA TYR A 109 -5.70 1.18 -24.29
C TYR A 109 -5.48 -0.09 -23.45
N ALA A 110 -5.64 -1.27 -24.03
CA ALA A 110 -5.38 -2.53 -23.35
C ALA A 110 -3.89 -2.69 -22.97
N LYS A 111 -2.96 -2.36 -23.86
CA LYS A 111 -1.51 -2.37 -23.56
C LYS A 111 -1.14 -1.39 -22.46
N GLN A 112 -1.72 -0.17 -22.51
CA GLN A 112 -1.50 0.83 -21.48
C GLN A 112 -1.99 0.33 -20.12
N LEU A 113 -3.21 -0.20 -20.08
CA LEU A 113 -3.80 -0.71 -18.85
C LEU A 113 -3.01 -1.89 -18.29
N ASP A 114 -2.58 -2.83 -19.13
CA ASP A 114 -1.77 -3.98 -18.71
C ASP A 114 -0.48 -3.55 -18.02
N LEU A 115 0.32 -2.67 -18.65
CA LEU A 115 1.55 -2.18 -18.05
C LEU A 115 1.29 -1.38 -16.77
N ALA A 116 0.26 -0.54 -16.76
CA ALA A 116 -0.07 0.26 -15.58
C ALA A 116 -0.53 -0.60 -14.39
N LEU A 117 -1.29 -1.67 -14.64
CA LEU A 117 -1.65 -2.65 -13.60
C LEU A 117 -0.43 -3.41 -13.10
N LYS A 118 0.47 -3.86 -13.99
CA LYS A 118 1.74 -4.50 -13.61
C LYS A 118 2.60 -3.62 -12.71
N ILE A 119 2.68 -2.32 -13.00
CA ILE A 119 3.37 -1.33 -12.16
C ILE A 119 2.68 -1.18 -10.79
N ARG A 120 1.34 -1.01 -10.79
CA ARG A 120 0.53 -0.87 -9.56
C ARG A 120 0.69 -2.09 -8.65
N ASP A 121 0.61 -3.29 -9.22
CA ASP A 121 0.71 -4.54 -8.47
C ASP A 121 2.11 -4.74 -7.89
N LYS A 122 3.17 -4.42 -8.65
CA LYS A 122 4.56 -4.47 -8.16
C LYS A 122 4.84 -3.42 -7.07
N LEU A 123 4.22 -2.23 -7.14
CA LEU A 123 4.25 -1.25 -6.05
C LEU A 123 3.57 -1.79 -4.78
N THR A 124 2.39 -2.40 -4.92
CA THR A 124 1.68 -3.04 -3.81
C THR A 124 2.53 -4.13 -3.16
N GLU A 125 3.14 -5.01 -3.93
CA GLU A 125 4.03 -6.06 -3.44
C GLU A 125 5.22 -5.47 -2.67
N THR A 126 5.86 -4.45 -3.25
CA THR A 126 6.98 -3.74 -2.63
C THR A 126 6.60 -3.11 -1.29
N HIS A 127 5.44 -2.45 -1.24
CA HIS A 127 4.97 -1.78 -0.03
C HIS A 127 4.53 -2.76 1.05
N ASN A 128 3.91 -3.89 0.69
CA ASN A 128 3.59 -4.97 1.62
C ASN A 128 4.85 -5.61 2.23
N ALA A 129 5.93 -5.74 1.44
CA ALA A 129 7.22 -6.19 1.94
C ALA A 129 7.81 -5.23 2.99
N ILE A 130 7.75 -3.92 2.74
CA ILE A 130 8.18 -2.89 3.70
C ILE A 130 7.34 -2.93 4.98
N ILE A 131 6.02 -3.07 4.87
CA ILE A 131 5.13 -3.21 6.03
C ILE A 131 5.56 -4.41 6.88
N SER A 132 5.81 -5.56 6.24
CA SER A 132 6.24 -6.78 6.92
C SER A 132 7.60 -6.62 7.58
N ILE A 133 8.56 -5.95 6.93
CA ILE A 133 9.87 -5.63 7.51
C ILE A 133 9.70 -4.80 8.78
N ARG A 134 8.91 -3.73 8.73
CA ARG A 134 8.71 -2.82 9.87
C ARG A 134 8.02 -3.51 11.03
N ASP A 135 7.05 -4.38 10.75
CA ASP A 135 6.38 -5.17 11.78
C ASP A 135 7.36 -6.10 12.50
N VAL A 136 8.17 -6.87 11.76
CA VAL A 136 9.18 -7.76 12.36
C VAL A 136 10.23 -6.96 13.15
N LYS A 137 10.75 -5.86 12.59
CA LYS A 137 11.71 -4.99 13.30
C LYS A 137 11.15 -4.50 14.63
N LYS A 138 9.89 -4.06 14.64
CA LYS A 138 9.19 -3.62 15.86
C LYS A 138 9.06 -4.76 16.87
N GLN A 139 8.63 -5.95 16.45
CA GLN A 139 8.52 -7.10 17.35
C GLN A 139 9.88 -7.48 17.98
N VAL A 140 10.95 -7.47 17.19
CA VAL A 140 12.33 -7.72 17.67
C VAL A 140 12.75 -6.66 18.68
N GLU A 141 12.56 -5.38 18.38
CA GLU A 141 12.92 -4.27 19.27
C GLU A 141 12.14 -4.32 20.59
N ASP A 142 10.83 -4.57 20.53
CA ASP A 142 9.97 -4.66 21.71
C ASP A 142 10.38 -5.85 22.60
N LEU A 143 10.77 -6.97 22.00
CA LEU A 143 11.30 -8.11 22.75
C LEU A 143 12.65 -7.78 23.40
N VAL A 144 13.59 -7.20 22.65
CA VAL A 144 14.92 -6.81 23.19
C VAL A 144 14.78 -5.84 24.36
N LYS A 145 13.88 -4.86 24.27
CA LYS A 145 13.57 -3.95 25.38
C LYS A 145 12.98 -4.69 26.58
N ARG A 146 12.10 -5.68 26.35
CA ARG A 146 11.45 -6.45 27.42
C ARG A 146 12.42 -7.33 28.20
N VAL A 147 13.42 -7.90 27.53
CA VAL A 147 14.42 -8.79 28.16
C VAL A 147 15.62 -8.05 28.72
N ALA A 148 15.68 -6.72 28.55
CA ALA A 148 16.77 -5.91 29.08
C ALA A 148 16.95 -6.14 30.59
N GLY A 149 18.17 -6.47 31.01
CA GLY A 149 18.50 -6.77 32.41
C GLY A 149 18.27 -8.23 32.84
N GLN A 150 17.74 -9.11 31.98
CA GLN A 150 17.65 -10.54 32.28
C GLN A 150 18.96 -11.28 31.97
N PRO A 151 19.22 -12.44 32.62
CA PRO A 151 20.21 -13.38 32.14
C PRO A 151 19.94 -13.72 30.66
N ASN A 152 20.98 -13.74 29.84
CA ASN A 152 20.90 -13.96 28.38
C ASN A 152 20.32 -12.81 27.51
N ALA A 153 20.14 -11.61 28.07
CA ALA A 153 19.69 -10.44 27.29
C ALA A 153 20.68 -10.06 26.17
N LYS A 154 21.99 -10.19 26.41
CA LYS A 154 23.02 -9.78 25.45
C LYS A 154 22.99 -10.61 24.14
N PRO A 155 23.02 -11.96 24.18
CA PRO A 155 22.88 -12.76 22.96
C PRO A 155 21.62 -12.44 22.15
N ILE A 156 20.47 -12.23 22.81
CA ILE A 156 19.21 -11.87 22.14
C ILE A 156 19.32 -10.48 21.49
N ALA A 157 19.89 -9.50 22.19
CA ALA A 157 20.09 -8.16 21.65
C ALA A 157 21.04 -8.17 20.43
N ASP A 158 22.13 -8.93 20.49
CA ASP A 158 23.10 -9.05 19.40
C ASP A 158 22.45 -9.72 18.16
N ALA A 159 21.69 -10.81 18.37
CA ALA A 159 20.96 -11.49 17.30
C ALA A 159 19.84 -10.62 16.70
N GLY A 160 19.10 -9.89 17.54
CA GLY A 160 18.07 -8.95 17.11
C GLY A 160 18.64 -7.80 16.28
N SER A 161 19.80 -7.26 16.69
CA SER A 161 20.53 -6.25 15.92
C SER A 161 20.97 -6.77 14.55
N ALA A 162 21.50 -7.99 14.49
CA ALA A 162 21.90 -8.62 13.23
C ALA A 162 20.70 -8.85 12.28
N LEU A 163 19.57 -9.31 12.80
CA LEU A 163 18.33 -9.47 12.03
C LEU A 163 17.82 -8.12 11.53
N ASN A 164 17.73 -7.12 12.41
CA ASN A 164 17.27 -5.77 12.04
C ASN A 164 18.17 -5.12 10.98
N LYS A 165 19.48 -5.38 11.01
CA LYS A 165 20.41 -4.90 9.98
C LYS A 165 20.06 -5.48 8.61
N LYS A 166 19.88 -6.81 8.51
CA LYS A 166 19.50 -7.47 7.24
C LYS A 166 18.16 -6.95 6.70
N LEU A 167 17.17 -6.78 7.58
CA LEU A 167 15.87 -6.23 7.21
C LEU A 167 15.98 -4.76 6.74
N THR A 168 16.83 -3.97 7.39
CA THR A 168 17.07 -2.55 7.02
C THR A 168 17.74 -2.43 5.67
N GLU A 169 18.72 -3.28 5.35
CA GLU A 169 19.38 -3.27 4.03
C GLU A 169 18.37 -3.50 2.89
N VAL A 170 17.39 -4.39 3.09
CA VAL A 170 16.30 -4.61 2.13
C VAL A 170 15.36 -3.41 2.09
N GLU A 171 14.90 -2.91 3.25
CA GLU A 171 14.00 -1.76 3.34
C GLU A 171 14.57 -0.55 2.63
N GLU A 172 15.85 -0.23 2.86
CA GLU A 172 16.53 0.93 2.28
C GLU A 172 16.80 0.79 0.78
N ALA A 173 16.86 -0.43 0.24
CA ALA A 173 16.90 -0.64 -1.20
C ALA A 173 15.54 -0.36 -1.85
N LEU A 174 14.45 -0.78 -1.18
CA LEU A 174 13.08 -0.63 -1.67
C LEU A 174 12.53 0.80 -1.49
N TYR A 175 12.79 1.42 -0.34
CA TYR A 175 12.25 2.73 0.07
C TYR A 175 13.28 3.60 0.79
N GLN A 176 13.19 4.92 0.61
CA GLN A 176 14.07 5.86 1.30
C GLN A 176 13.55 6.14 2.72
N THR A 177 14.12 5.45 3.70
CA THR A 177 13.72 5.52 5.12
C THR A 177 14.03 6.86 5.79
N LYS A 178 14.95 7.65 5.24
CA LYS A 178 15.37 8.94 5.80
C LYS A 178 14.44 10.10 5.45
N ASN A 179 13.47 9.90 4.55
CA ASN A 179 12.53 10.96 4.19
C ASN A 179 11.61 11.29 5.36
N GLN A 180 11.60 12.56 5.77
CA GLN A 180 10.68 13.15 6.75
C GLN A 180 9.82 14.25 6.13
N SER A 181 10.27 14.84 5.02
CA SER A 181 9.59 15.87 4.24
C SER A 181 9.63 15.58 2.74
N SER A 182 8.71 16.20 1.98
CA SER A 182 8.63 16.07 0.52
C SER A 182 9.86 16.61 -0.22
N GLN A 183 10.68 17.44 0.42
CA GLN A 183 11.92 18.00 -0.14
C GLN A 183 13.18 17.18 0.18
N ASP A 184 13.14 16.26 1.14
CA ASP A 184 14.28 15.40 1.49
C ASP A 184 14.79 14.51 0.35
N PRO A 185 13.98 14.09 -0.63
CA PRO A 185 14.44 13.41 -1.83
C PRO A 185 15.43 14.21 -2.70
N LEU A 186 15.62 15.51 -2.43
CA LEU A 186 16.71 16.30 -3.01
C LEU A 186 18.07 16.01 -2.34
N ASN A 187 18.05 15.53 -1.09
CA ASN A 187 19.23 15.23 -0.28
C ASN A 187 19.53 13.72 -0.22
N PHE A 188 18.55 12.86 -0.47
CA PHE A 188 18.69 11.40 -0.38
C PHE A 188 18.28 10.69 -1.67
N PRO A 189 18.96 9.58 -2.05
CA PRO A 189 18.73 8.92 -3.33
C PRO A 189 17.31 8.34 -3.44
N ILE A 190 16.72 8.48 -4.63
CA ILE A 190 15.45 7.86 -5.02
C ILE A 190 15.62 6.33 -5.06
N ARG A 191 14.76 5.62 -4.32
CA ARG A 191 14.74 4.15 -4.22
C ARG A 191 13.73 3.52 -5.17
N LEU A 192 13.75 2.19 -5.23
CA LEU A 192 13.06 1.41 -6.27
C LEU A 192 11.56 1.70 -6.34
N ASN A 193 10.88 1.81 -5.19
CA ASN A 193 9.44 2.08 -5.19
C ASN A 193 9.10 3.45 -5.80
N ASN A 194 9.91 4.48 -5.57
CA ASN A 194 9.68 5.82 -6.07
C ASN A 194 10.02 5.91 -7.58
N LYS A 195 11.06 5.20 -8.05
CA LYS A 195 11.31 5.05 -9.50
C LYS A 195 10.14 4.36 -10.21
N LEU A 196 9.59 3.30 -9.61
CA LEU A 196 8.46 2.57 -10.16
C LEU A 196 7.17 3.42 -10.14
N ALA A 197 6.94 4.21 -9.10
CA ALA A 197 5.84 5.17 -9.04
C ALA A 197 5.99 6.29 -10.09
N ALA A 198 7.21 6.74 -10.37
CA ALA A 198 7.48 7.68 -11.45
C ALA A 198 7.12 7.10 -12.82
N LEU A 199 7.47 5.83 -13.05
CA LEU A 199 7.10 5.12 -14.28
C LEU A 199 5.58 5.02 -14.44
N ALA A 200 4.83 4.79 -13.35
CA ALA A 200 3.36 4.81 -13.38
C ALA A 200 2.83 6.16 -13.91
N GLY A 201 3.44 7.27 -13.46
CA GLY A 201 3.12 8.62 -13.92
C GLY A 201 3.45 8.85 -15.40
N VAL A 202 4.54 8.26 -15.91
CA VAL A 202 4.89 8.31 -17.34
C VAL A 202 3.87 7.55 -18.18
N VAL A 203 3.57 6.30 -17.80
CA VAL A 203 2.65 5.42 -18.54
C VAL A 203 1.22 5.96 -18.56
N SER A 204 0.80 6.68 -17.51
CA SER A 204 -0.55 7.22 -17.39
C SER A 204 -0.72 8.66 -17.91
N ARG A 205 0.34 9.29 -18.43
CA ARG A 205 0.32 10.73 -18.79
C ARG A 205 -0.42 11.06 -20.09
N SER A 206 -0.47 10.11 -21.02
CA SER A 206 -1.12 10.24 -22.32
C SER A 206 -2.00 9.03 -22.59
N GLU A 207 -3.05 9.18 -23.37
CA GLU A 207 -3.88 8.06 -23.83
C GLU A 207 -3.30 7.45 -25.11
N THR A 208 -2.04 7.00 -25.04
CA THR A 208 -1.28 6.39 -26.13
C THR A 208 -0.67 5.06 -25.65
N PRO A 209 -0.33 4.12 -26.55
CA PRO A 209 0.33 2.89 -26.11
C PRO A 209 1.67 3.20 -25.42
N PRO A 210 2.09 2.40 -24.41
CA PRO A 210 3.39 2.59 -23.78
C PRO A 210 4.54 2.39 -24.77
N THR A 211 5.61 3.15 -24.58
CA THR A 211 6.82 3.01 -25.39
C THR A 211 7.62 1.78 -25.00
N ASP A 212 8.46 1.26 -25.91
CA ASP A 212 9.36 0.15 -25.63
C ASP A 212 10.28 0.43 -24.43
N GLN A 213 10.72 1.68 -24.25
CA GLN A 213 11.52 2.10 -23.10
C GLN A 213 10.73 2.00 -21.79
N SER A 214 9.41 2.22 -21.80
CA SER A 214 8.57 2.09 -20.61
C SER A 214 8.53 0.63 -20.14
N TYR A 215 8.46 -0.33 -21.08
CA TYR A 215 8.56 -1.75 -20.78
C TYR A 215 9.95 -2.12 -20.26
N ALA A 216 11.02 -1.69 -20.94
CA ALA A 216 12.39 -1.99 -20.54
C ALA A 216 12.70 -1.48 -19.11
N VAL A 217 12.27 -0.25 -18.78
CA VAL A 217 12.43 0.30 -17.43
C VAL A 217 11.59 -0.48 -16.40
N TYR A 218 10.37 -0.90 -16.75
CA TYR A 218 9.58 -1.76 -15.87
C TYR A 218 10.32 -3.06 -15.56
N ASP A 219 10.79 -3.77 -16.59
CA ASP A 219 11.46 -5.06 -16.43
C ASP A 219 12.73 -4.93 -15.57
N GLU A 220 13.53 -3.87 -15.79
CA GLU A 220 14.72 -3.59 -15.00
C GLU A 220 14.39 -3.33 -13.52
N LEU A 221 13.40 -2.48 -13.24
CA LEU A 221 13.01 -2.14 -11.88
C LEU A 221 12.34 -3.32 -11.17
N ALA A 222 11.49 -4.07 -11.88
CA ALA A 222 10.83 -5.26 -11.35
C ALA A 222 11.86 -6.32 -10.97
N ALA A 223 12.86 -6.60 -11.81
CA ALA A 223 13.93 -7.54 -11.50
C ALA A 223 14.76 -7.11 -10.26
N GLN A 224 15.06 -5.81 -10.12
CA GLN A 224 15.75 -5.28 -8.94
C GLN A 224 14.92 -5.42 -7.67
N ILE A 225 13.60 -5.18 -7.75
CA ILE A 225 12.67 -5.37 -6.63
C ILE A 225 12.60 -6.85 -6.28
N ASP A 226 12.44 -7.75 -7.26
CA ASP A 226 12.33 -9.19 -7.05
C ASP A 226 13.58 -9.75 -6.36
N ALA A 227 14.77 -9.26 -6.70
CA ALA A 227 16.00 -9.64 -6.00
C ALA A 227 15.96 -9.25 -4.50
N GLN A 228 15.37 -8.10 -4.15
CA GLN A 228 15.21 -7.69 -2.75
C GLN A 228 14.11 -8.48 -2.04
N LEU A 229 13.00 -8.79 -2.73
CA LEU A 229 11.93 -9.63 -2.20
C LEU A 229 12.40 -11.07 -1.95
N GLN A 230 13.25 -11.61 -2.81
CA GLN A 230 13.90 -12.91 -2.60
C GLN A 230 14.81 -12.90 -1.37
N LYS A 231 15.64 -11.85 -1.20
CA LYS A 231 16.46 -11.67 0.00
C LYS A 231 15.60 -11.61 1.27
N LEU A 232 14.52 -10.83 1.24
CA LEU A 232 13.56 -10.77 2.34
C LEU A 232 12.97 -12.14 2.64
N GLY A 233 12.54 -12.87 1.59
CA GLY A 233 11.99 -14.21 1.71
C GLY A 233 12.97 -15.18 2.36
N GLN A 234 14.27 -15.06 2.09
CA GLN A 234 15.29 -15.85 2.78
C GLN A 234 15.39 -15.45 4.26
N VAL A 235 15.54 -14.17 4.58
CA VAL A 235 15.60 -13.67 5.97
C VAL A 235 14.39 -14.14 6.79
N MET A 236 13.19 -14.09 6.21
CA MET A 236 11.96 -14.55 6.86
C MET A 236 11.91 -16.08 7.07
N LYS A 237 12.55 -16.86 6.20
CA LYS A 237 12.60 -18.33 6.29
C LYS A 237 13.73 -18.86 7.17
N THR A 238 14.82 -18.10 7.33
CA THR A 238 16.02 -18.57 8.03
C THR A 238 16.26 -17.80 9.33
N ASP A 239 16.42 -16.48 9.23
CA ASP A 239 16.88 -15.65 10.34
C ASP A 239 15.78 -15.40 11.37
N VAL A 240 14.53 -15.20 10.94
CA VAL A 240 13.40 -15.02 11.86
C VAL A 240 13.15 -16.28 12.69
N PRO A 241 13.08 -17.51 12.12
CA PRO A 241 12.99 -18.73 12.91
C PRO A 241 14.20 -18.95 13.83
N ALA A 242 15.42 -18.67 13.37
CA ALA A 242 16.62 -18.79 14.20
C ALA A 242 16.58 -17.84 15.41
N PHE A 243 16.15 -16.59 15.22
CA PHE A 243 15.95 -15.64 16.30
C PHE A 243 14.88 -16.13 17.28
N ASN A 244 13.75 -16.61 16.77
CA ASN A 244 12.68 -17.17 17.61
C ASN A 244 13.14 -18.39 18.42
N GLN A 245 13.99 -19.24 17.84
CA GLN A 245 14.56 -20.40 18.54
C GLN A 245 15.49 -19.95 19.66
N LEU A 246 16.40 -19.00 19.41
CA LEU A 246 17.29 -18.44 20.42
C LEU A 246 16.51 -17.88 21.63
N VAL A 247 15.41 -17.17 21.38
CA VAL A 247 14.55 -16.59 22.42
C VAL A 247 13.88 -17.68 23.26
N ARG A 248 13.43 -18.77 22.63
CA ARG A 248 12.86 -19.94 23.33
C ARG A 248 13.91 -20.63 24.19
N ASP A 249 15.10 -20.88 23.65
CA ASP A 249 16.18 -21.57 24.36
C ASP A 249 16.69 -20.76 25.56
N ALA A 250 16.60 -19.43 25.48
CA ALA A 250 16.88 -18.52 26.59
C ALA A 250 15.79 -18.53 27.69
N ASN A 251 14.72 -19.32 27.55
CA ASN A 251 13.60 -19.44 28.49
C ASN A 251 12.97 -18.09 28.88
N ILE A 252 12.88 -17.16 27.92
CA ILE A 252 12.26 -15.85 28.16
C ILE A 252 10.75 -16.03 28.37
N PRO A 253 10.19 -15.55 29.50
CA PRO A 253 8.75 -15.59 29.72
C PRO A 253 7.98 -14.81 28.65
N ALA A 254 6.84 -15.35 28.21
CA ALA A 254 5.98 -14.67 27.24
C ALA A 254 5.49 -13.30 27.76
N VAL A 255 5.33 -13.16 29.08
CA VAL A 255 4.97 -11.93 29.78
C VAL A 255 5.97 -11.69 30.90
N VAL A 256 6.62 -10.52 30.90
CA VAL A 256 7.56 -10.10 31.94
C VAL A 256 6.87 -9.03 32.79
N VAL A 257 6.71 -9.30 34.08
CA VAL A 257 6.21 -8.32 35.05
C VAL A 257 7.38 -7.40 35.40
N LYS A 258 7.23 -6.10 35.18
CA LYS A 258 8.24 -5.13 35.63
C LYS A 258 8.28 -5.14 37.16
N PRO A 259 9.47 -5.18 37.79
CA PRO A 259 9.58 -4.90 39.21
C PRO A 259 8.94 -3.54 39.51
N GLN A 260 8.19 -3.45 40.62
CA GLN A 260 7.65 -2.18 41.11
C GLN A 260 8.78 -1.23 41.54
#